data_AF-A0ABD5MR76-F1
#
_entry.id   AF-A0ABD5MR76-F1
#
_cell.length_a   1.000
_cell.length_b   1.000
_cell.length_c   1.000
_cell.angle_alpha   90.00
_cell.angle_beta   90.00
_cell.angle_gamma   90.00
#
_symmetry.space_group_name_H-M   'P 1'
#
loop_
_entity.id
_entity.type
_entity.pdbx_description
1 polymer ?
#
loop_
_entity_poly.entity_id
_entity_poly.type
_entity_poly.pdbx_seq_one_letter_code
_entity_poly.pdbx_strand_id
1 'polypeptide(L)'
;MLSVESYPDGTDKILVGLYKLDPSFGGTYDNKDEIETNDDVLVNFPTRAEIADWTGLSKQDVRYRLDKLVDNGVVIAHRVDDGHGTPSYHYHIAMSGVEFVRSTTAMRRVLGEVPGNVRVEHLRELAAEVEQLREELDAVGGLDERVEKLSDRLDELQDDDADMESVDGEDDDDGNPFPPH
;
A
#
# COMPACT_ATOMS: atom_id res chain seq x y z
N MET A 1 -1.12 15.12 -20.73
CA MET A 1 -1.55 14.78 -19.36
C MET A 1 -0.38 14.11 -18.68
N LEU A 2 0.17 14.72 -17.63
CA LEU A 2 1.22 14.10 -16.82
C LEU A 2 0.59 12.90 -16.09
N SER A 3 1.06 11.70 -16.40
CA SER A 3 0.64 10.53 -15.64
C SER A 3 1.44 10.46 -14.33
N VAL A 4 0.75 10.30 -13.21
CA VAL A 4 1.33 10.03 -11.89
C VAL A 4 2.28 8.81 -11.94
N GLU A 5 2.10 7.96 -12.96
CA GLU A 5 2.88 6.74 -13.25
C GLU A 5 4.35 6.96 -13.62
N SER A 6 4.75 8.17 -14.08
CA SER A 6 6.06 8.38 -14.73
C SER A 6 7.24 8.65 -13.80
N TYR A 7 7.02 8.72 -12.47
CA TYR A 7 8.03 9.19 -11.53
C TYR A 7 8.22 8.22 -10.35
N PRO A 8 9.37 7.53 -10.25
CA PRO A 8 9.66 6.67 -9.11
C PRO A 8 9.90 7.50 -7.82
N ASP A 9 9.78 6.81 -6.69
CA ASP A 9 9.82 7.29 -5.32
C ASP A 9 10.69 8.54 -5.07
N GLY A 10 10.13 9.53 -4.36
CA GLY A 10 10.80 10.76 -3.95
C GLY A 10 10.68 11.96 -4.91
N THR A 11 10.08 11.80 -6.08
CA THR A 11 9.80 12.93 -7.00
C THR A 11 8.77 13.90 -6.40
N ASP A 12 7.80 13.36 -5.68
CA ASP A 12 6.84 14.13 -4.87
C ASP A 12 7.55 15.03 -3.86
N LYS A 13 8.62 14.55 -3.21
CA LYS A 13 9.42 15.34 -2.27
C LYS A 13 10.06 16.54 -2.97
N ILE A 14 10.66 16.33 -4.15
CA ILE A 14 11.24 17.42 -4.96
C ILE A 14 10.16 18.45 -5.31
N LEU A 15 9.02 18.00 -5.85
CA LEU A 15 7.95 18.91 -6.27
C LEU A 15 7.31 19.66 -5.10
N VAL A 16 7.04 18.97 -3.98
CA VAL A 16 6.47 19.58 -2.78
C VAL A 16 7.42 20.60 -2.17
N GLY A 17 8.72 20.32 -2.11
CA GLY A 17 9.66 21.29 -1.56
C GLY A 17 9.89 22.48 -2.50
N LEU A 18 10.00 22.26 -3.81
CA LEU A 18 10.03 23.38 -4.77
C LEU A 18 8.77 24.24 -4.66
N TYR A 19 7.59 23.63 -4.53
CA TYR A 19 6.33 24.36 -4.30
C TYR A 19 6.32 25.20 -3.02
N LYS A 20 6.87 24.67 -1.92
CA LYS A 20 6.96 25.38 -0.63
C LYS A 20 7.97 26.53 -0.65
N LEU A 21 8.93 26.46 -1.55
CA LEU A 21 10.04 27.41 -1.67
C LEU A 21 9.75 28.49 -2.72
N ASP A 22 8.77 28.29 -3.58
CA ASP A 22 8.41 29.24 -4.62
C ASP A 22 7.58 30.41 -4.06
N PRO A 23 8.09 31.66 -4.10
CA PRO A 23 7.40 32.83 -3.56
C PRO A 23 6.12 33.16 -4.33
N SER A 24 6.00 32.75 -5.59
CA SER A 24 4.81 32.95 -6.43
C SER A 24 3.57 32.26 -5.84
N PHE A 25 3.77 31.25 -5.00
CA PHE A 25 2.71 30.47 -4.36
C PHE A 25 2.65 30.66 -2.84
N GLY A 26 3.28 31.73 -2.32
CA GLY A 26 3.34 32.04 -0.89
C GLY A 26 4.38 31.23 -0.13
N GLY A 27 5.33 30.61 -0.84
CA GLY A 27 6.51 29.99 -0.25
C GLY A 27 7.49 31.04 0.28
N THR A 28 8.33 30.63 1.23
CA THR A 28 9.41 31.47 1.76
C THR A 28 10.71 30.71 1.67
N TYR A 29 11.63 31.19 0.84
CA TYR A 29 13.04 30.77 0.87
C TYR A 29 13.74 31.61 1.94
N ASP A 30 14.24 30.99 3.00
CA ASP A 30 14.79 31.69 4.17
C ASP A 30 16.28 32.09 3.98
N ASN A 31 16.67 32.48 2.77
CA ASN A 31 17.95 33.17 2.54
C ASN A 31 17.70 34.68 2.64
N LYS A 32 18.11 35.23 3.79
CA LYS A 32 17.87 36.62 4.21
C LYS A 32 18.84 37.64 3.62
N ASP A 33 19.21 37.50 2.35
CA ASP A 33 20.03 38.50 1.68
C ASP A 33 19.24 39.12 0.51
N GLU A 34 19.42 40.42 0.35
CA GLU A 34 18.53 41.40 -0.28
C GLU A 34 18.01 41.03 -1.68
N ILE A 35 16.72 41.29 -1.91
CA ILE A 35 16.10 41.23 -3.25
C ILE A 35 16.40 42.57 -3.94
N GLU A 36 17.37 42.60 -4.86
CA GLU A 36 17.63 43.78 -5.67
C GLU A 36 17.86 43.43 -7.15
N THR A 37 16.77 43.48 -7.95
CA THR A 37 16.68 43.45 -9.43
C THR A 37 16.25 42.12 -10.09
N ASN A 38 15.72 42.21 -11.32
CA ASN A 38 15.05 41.11 -12.05
C ASN A 38 15.93 39.88 -12.34
N ASP A 39 17.27 39.99 -12.25
CA ASP A 39 18.19 38.86 -12.34
C ASP A 39 18.45 38.19 -10.96
N ASP A 40 18.25 38.91 -9.84
CA ASP A 40 18.44 38.39 -8.47
C ASP A 40 17.30 37.47 -8.01
N VAL A 41 16.15 37.51 -8.67
CA VAL A 41 15.03 36.58 -8.38
C VAL A 41 15.43 35.13 -8.66
N LEU A 42 16.38 34.90 -9.58
CA LEU A 42 16.84 33.56 -9.95
C LEU A 42 17.80 32.93 -8.95
N VAL A 43 18.50 33.75 -8.15
CA VAL A 43 19.46 33.30 -7.13
C VAL A 43 18.75 32.68 -5.92
N ASN A 44 17.48 33.00 -5.73
CA ASN A 44 16.66 32.50 -4.63
C ASN A 44 16.05 31.11 -4.86
N PHE A 45 16.26 30.51 -6.03
CA PHE A 45 15.80 29.15 -6.29
C PHE A 45 16.88 28.13 -5.92
N PRO A 46 16.49 26.95 -5.40
CA PRO A 46 17.45 25.97 -4.94
C PRO A 46 18.23 25.35 -6.10
N THR A 47 19.51 25.12 -5.87
CA THR A 47 20.39 24.31 -6.71
C THR A 47 20.12 22.82 -6.50
N ARG A 48 20.64 21.99 -7.42
CA ARG A 48 20.58 20.52 -7.27
C ARG A 48 21.18 20.02 -5.94
N ALA A 49 22.24 20.67 -5.46
CA ALA A 49 22.90 20.26 -4.23
C ALA A 49 21.99 20.50 -3.02
N GLU A 50 21.41 21.71 -2.93
CA GLU A 50 20.45 22.04 -1.87
C GLU A 50 19.23 21.11 -1.93
N ILE A 51 18.71 20.81 -3.13
CA ILE A 51 17.61 19.85 -3.31
C ILE A 51 17.95 18.48 -2.76
N ALA A 52 19.15 17.97 -3.02
CA ALA A 52 19.61 16.70 -2.45
C ALA A 52 19.67 16.75 -0.92
N ASP A 53 20.17 17.85 -0.37
CA ASP A 53 20.34 18.01 1.08
C ASP A 53 18.99 18.01 1.82
N TRP A 54 17.98 18.77 1.36
CA TRP A 54 16.69 18.83 2.06
C TRP A 54 15.75 17.67 1.73
N THR A 55 15.92 16.98 0.59
CA THR A 55 15.13 15.78 0.27
C THR A 55 15.71 14.49 0.87
N GLY A 56 16.99 14.49 1.25
CA GLY A 56 17.75 13.30 1.65
C GLY A 56 18.01 12.32 0.49
N LEU A 57 17.75 12.71 -0.76
CA LEU A 57 18.00 11.91 -1.95
C LEU A 57 19.47 12.00 -2.37
N SER A 58 19.97 10.97 -3.06
CA SER A 58 21.32 11.04 -3.62
C SER A 58 21.41 12.12 -4.70
N LYS A 59 22.58 12.74 -4.88
CA LYS A 59 22.78 13.76 -5.94
C LYS A 59 22.49 13.22 -7.34
N GLN A 60 22.75 11.93 -7.58
CA GLN A 60 22.45 11.26 -8.85
C GLN A 60 20.94 11.07 -9.03
N ASP A 61 20.24 10.70 -7.96
CA ASP A 61 18.78 10.56 -7.94
C ASP A 61 18.06 11.87 -8.22
N VAL A 62 18.51 12.95 -7.58
CA VAL A 62 17.97 14.28 -7.80
C VAL A 62 18.26 14.74 -9.23
N ARG A 63 19.48 14.53 -9.74
CA ARG A 63 19.82 14.86 -11.14
C ARG A 63 18.86 14.19 -12.10
N TYR A 64 18.76 12.86 -12.04
CA TYR A 64 17.91 12.09 -12.93
C TYR A 64 16.45 12.56 -12.89
N ARG A 65 15.92 12.85 -11.70
CA ARG A 65 14.55 13.30 -11.51
C ARG A 65 14.33 14.72 -12.03
N LEU A 66 15.24 15.66 -11.74
CA LEU A 66 15.15 17.03 -12.26
C LEU A 66 15.23 17.06 -13.79
N ASP A 67 16.13 16.29 -14.39
CA ASP A 67 16.23 16.18 -15.86
C ASP A 67 14.87 15.77 -16.45
N LYS A 68 14.22 14.74 -15.86
CA LYS A 68 12.88 14.31 -16.30
C LYS A 68 11.78 15.34 -16.04
N LEU A 69 11.80 16.03 -14.91
CA LEU A 69 10.82 17.06 -14.58
C LEU A 69 10.93 18.28 -15.49
N VAL A 70 12.16 18.63 -15.88
CA VAL A 70 12.45 19.70 -16.85
C VAL A 70 12.00 19.29 -18.25
N ASP A 71 12.35 18.08 -18.69
CA ASP A 71 11.92 17.54 -20.00
C ASP A 71 10.39 17.54 -20.15
N ASN A 72 9.67 17.30 -19.05
CA ASN A 72 8.21 17.27 -19.03
C ASN A 72 7.56 18.64 -18.75
N GLY A 73 8.35 19.71 -18.61
CA GLY A 73 7.86 21.07 -18.37
C GLY A 73 7.16 21.24 -17.02
N VAL A 74 7.50 20.41 -16.03
CA VAL A 74 6.97 20.44 -14.65
C VAL A 74 7.84 21.31 -13.74
N VAL A 75 9.14 21.36 -14.05
CA VAL A 75 10.15 22.17 -13.39
C VAL A 75 10.87 22.99 -14.45
N ILE A 76 11.27 24.21 -14.11
CA ILE A 76 12.05 25.09 -14.97
C ILE A 76 13.46 25.19 -14.38
N ALA A 77 14.46 24.97 -15.23
CA ALA A 77 15.87 25.10 -14.87
C ALA A 77 16.43 26.41 -15.45
N HIS A 78 16.95 27.26 -14.57
CA HIS A 78 17.67 28.47 -14.92
C HIS A 78 19.16 28.23 -14.84
N ARG A 79 19.86 28.49 -15.94
CA ARG A 79 21.31 28.52 -15.96
C ARG A 79 21.76 29.89 -15.46
N VAL A 80 22.55 29.91 -14.39
CA VAL A 80 23.19 31.11 -13.85
C VAL A 80 24.68 31.00 -14.11
N ASP A 81 25.25 32.04 -14.73
CA ASP A 81 26.68 32.13 -15.01
C ASP A 81 27.24 33.24 -14.12
N ASP A 82 27.98 32.86 -13.09
CA ASP A 82 28.57 33.76 -12.10
C ASP A 82 29.92 34.33 -12.55
N GLY A 83 30.37 34.00 -13.77
CA GLY A 83 31.66 34.43 -14.30
C GLY A 83 32.88 33.78 -13.61
N HIS A 84 32.65 32.88 -12.64
CA HIS A 84 33.69 32.27 -11.83
C HIS A 84 33.94 30.79 -12.14
N GLY A 85 33.24 30.21 -13.13
CA GLY A 85 33.58 28.88 -13.62
C GLY A 85 32.42 28.14 -14.30
N THR A 86 32.11 26.95 -13.78
CA THR A 86 31.05 26.11 -14.35
C THR A 86 29.70 26.71 -13.98
N PRO A 87 28.81 26.98 -14.95
CA PRO A 87 27.50 27.54 -14.68
C PRO A 87 26.71 26.70 -13.67
N SER A 88 26.02 27.36 -12.76
CA SER A 88 25.09 26.71 -11.83
C SER A 88 23.70 26.61 -12.46
N TYR A 89 22.90 25.66 -11.97
CA TYR A 89 21.51 25.51 -12.35
C TYR A 89 20.62 25.62 -11.12
N HIS A 90 19.63 26.51 -11.21
CA HIS A 90 18.63 26.79 -10.18
C HIS A 90 17.25 26.36 -10.69
N TYR A 91 16.44 25.77 -9.81
CA TYR A 91 15.21 25.08 -10.23
C TYR A 91 13.99 25.65 -9.52
N HIS A 92 12.92 25.91 -10.26
CA HIS A 92 11.63 26.29 -9.69
C HIS A 92 10.48 25.51 -10.34
N ILE A 93 9.32 25.48 -9.68
CA ILE A 93 8.18 24.68 -10.13
C ILE A 93 7.37 25.42 -11.20
N ALA A 94 7.09 24.75 -12.33
CA ALA A 94 6.18 25.30 -13.33
C ALA A 94 4.72 25.20 -12.85
N MET A 95 3.82 25.96 -13.47
CA MET A 95 2.37 25.91 -13.16
C MET A 95 1.79 24.49 -13.27
N SER A 96 2.25 23.71 -14.26
CA SER A 96 1.89 22.30 -14.44
C SER A 96 2.31 21.43 -13.24
N GLY A 97 3.46 21.70 -12.64
CA GLY A 97 3.93 21.04 -11.41
C GLY A 97 3.12 21.44 -10.18
N VAL A 98 2.67 22.69 -10.11
CA VAL A 98 1.80 23.17 -9.03
C VAL A 98 0.47 22.42 -9.04
N GLU A 99 -0.14 22.26 -10.21
CA GLU A 99 -1.37 21.48 -10.36
C GLU A 99 -1.17 20.02 -9.93
N PHE A 100 -0.01 19.44 -10.27
CA PHE A 100 0.36 18.10 -9.83
C PHE A 100 0.46 17.99 -8.30
N VAL A 101 1.17 18.92 -7.65
CA VAL A 101 1.32 18.95 -6.18
C VAL A 101 -0.02 19.12 -5.48
N ARG A 102 -0.89 20.01 -5.99
CA ARG A 102 -2.24 20.20 -5.44
C ARG A 102 -3.08 18.94 -5.56
N SER A 103 -3.07 18.31 -6.73
CA SER A 103 -3.81 17.08 -7.01
C SER A 103 -3.35 15.93 -6.11
N THR A 104 -2.03 15.73 -6.00
CA THR A 104 -1.45 14.68 -5.15
C THR A 104 -1.69 14.92 -3.67
N THR A 105 -1.60 16.16 -3.20
CA THR A 105 -1.92 16.52 -1.80
C THR A 105 -3.40 16.30 -1.49
N ALA A 106 -4.29 16.67 -2.42
CA ALA A 106 -5.72 16.42 -2.28
C ALA A 106 -6.04 14.91 -2.26
N MET A 107 -5.43 14.13 -3.16
CA MET A 107 -5.57 12.66 -3.16
C MET A 107 -5.10 12.06 -1.84
N ARG A 108 -3.93 12.46 -1.32
CA ARG A 108 -3.44 12.00 -0.02
C ARG A 108 -4.39 12.34 1.13
N ARG A 109 -5.01 13.52 1.10
CA ARG A 109 -6.01 13.93 2.11
C ARG A 109 -7.26 13.07 2.07
N VAL A 110 -7.71 12.66 0.88
CA VAL A 110 -8.92 11.86 0.69
C VAL A 110 -8.68 10.39 0.97
N LEU A 111 -7.53 9.85 0.53
CA LEU A 111 -7.24 8.42 0.54
C LEU A 111 -6.31 7.99 1.69
N GLY A 112 -5.79 8.94 2.48
CA GLY A 112 -4.76 8.71 3.51
C GLY A 112 -3.37 8.49 2.91
N GLU A 113 -3.29 7.63 1.89
CA GLU A 113 -2.10 7.36 1.10
C GLU A 113 -2.37 7.64 -0.38
N VAL A 114 -1.36 8.14 -1.11
CA VAL A 114 -1.45 8.20 -2.56
C VAL A 114 -1.21 6.77 -3.06
N PRO A 115 -2.17 6.13 -3.76
CA PRO A 115 -1.98 4.77 -4.22
C PRO A 115 -0.72 4.68 -5.08
N GLY A 116 0.21 3.80 -4.69
CA GLY A 116 1.40 3.51 -5.48
C GLY A 116 1.05 2.77 -6.77
N ASN A 117 2.00 2.71 -7.70
CA ASN A 117 1.81 1.95 -8.94
C ASN A 117 1.53 0.47 -8.63
N VAL A 118 0.44 -0.06 -9.17
CA VAL A 118 0.17 -1.50 -9.18
C VAL A 118 1.12 -2.14 -10.18
N ARG A 119 2.14 -2.85 -9.68
CA ARG A 119 3.07 -3.60 -10.50
C ARG A 119 2.57 -5.02 -10.71
N VAL A 120 3.15 -5.71 -11.70
CA VAL A 120 2.84 -7.12 -11.96
C VAL A 120 3.14 -7.97 -10.72
N GLU A 121 4.16 -7.63 -9.91
CA GLU A 121 4.40 -8.28 -8.62
C GLU A 121 3.23 -8.11 -7.63
N HIS A 122 2.65 -6.91 -7.48
CA HIS A 122 1.48 -6.69 -6.62
C HIS A 122 0.25 -7.47 -7.11
N LEU A 123 0.08 -7.63 -8.43
CA LEU A 123 -0.99 -8.45 -8.99
C LEU A 123 -0.79 -9.95 -8.72
N ARG A 124 0.46 -10.41 -8.72
CA ARG A 124 0.81 -11.80 -8.39
C ARG A 124 0.61 -12.07 -6.91
N GLU A 125 0.98 -11.13 -6.05
CA GLU A 125 0.76 -11.20 -4.60
C GLU A 125 -0.74 -11.24 -4.30
N LEU A 126 -1.53 -10.34 -4.90
CA LEU A 126 -2.98 -10.36 -4.77
C LEU A 126 -3.60 -11.66 -5.32
N ALA A 127 -3.11 -12.18 -6.44
CA ALA A 127 -3.59 -13.45 -6.98
C ALA A 127 -3.27 -14.64 -6.05
N ALA A 128 -2.12 -14.61 -5.40
CA ALA A 128 -1.74 -15.62 -4.41
C ALA A 128 -2.60 -15.52 -3.14
N GLU A 129 -2.87 -14.32 -2.65
CA GLU A 129 -3.78 -14.10 -1.52
C GLU A 129 -5.21 -14.56 -1.84
N VAL A 130 -5.70 -14.30 -3.05
CA VAL A 130 -7.02 -14.77 -3.50
C VAL A 130 -7.09 -16.29 -3.59
N GLU A 131 -6.02 -16.94 -4.05
CA GLU A 131 -5.98 -18.40 -4.10
C GLU A 131 -5.92 -19.01 -2.69
N GLN A 132 -5.14 -18.40 -1.79
CA GLN A 132 -5.10 -18.81 -0.38
C GLN A 132 -6.47 -18.65 0.29
N LEU A 133 -7.16 -17.53 0.05
CA LEU A 133 -8.53 -17.32 0.55
C LEU A 133 -9.52 -18.33 -0.04
N ARG A 134 -9.34 -18.77 -1.30
CA ARG A 134 -10.16 -19.83 -1.90
C ARG A 134 -9.91 -21.17 -1.25
N GLU A 135 -8.65 -21.54 -1.01
CA GLU A 135 -8.31 -22.78 -0.30
C GLU A 135 -8.89 -22.79 1.12
N GLU A 136 -8.84 -21.66 1.82
CA GLU A 136 -9.48 -21.50 3.13
C GLU A 136 -11.01 -21.63 3.03
N LEU A 137 -11.63 -21.04 2.01
CA LEU A 137 -13.08 -21.13 1.78
C LEU A 137 -13.52 -22.57 1.44
N ASP A 138 -12.74 -23.28 0.63
CA ASP A 138 -13.01 -24.68 0.27
C ASP A 138 -12.80 -25.61 1.48
N ALA A 139 -11.80 -25.34 2.32
CA ALA A 139 -11.59 -26.05 3.57
C ALA A 139 -12.74 -25.84 4.57
N VAL A 140 -13.34 -24.65 4.56
CA VAL A 140 -14.55 -24.34 5.34
C VAL A 140 -15.80 -24.94 4.69
N GLY A 141 -15.92 -24.94 3.36
CA GLY A 141 -17.02 -25.59 2.64
C GLY A 141 -17.04 -27.11 2.82
N GLY A 142 -15.87 -27.73 2.98
CA GLY A 142 -15.74 -29.16 3.32
C GLY A 142 -15.99 -29.50 4.79
N LEU A 143 -16.26 -28.52 5.67
CA LEU A 143 -16.68 -28.82 7.05
C LEU A 143 -18.10 -29.39 7.08
N ASP A 144 -19.00 -28.98 6.19
CA ASP A 144 -20.37 -29.49 6.16
C ASP A 144 -20.39 -31.01 5.85
N GLU A 145 -19.60 -31.47 4.87
CA GLU A 145 -19.45 -32.91 4.57
C GLU A 145 -18.79 -33.68 5.73
N ARG A 146 -17.87 -33.05 6.47
CA ARG A 146 -17.22 -33.67 7.64
C ARG A 146 -18.15 -33.74 8.84
N VAL A 147 -19.01 -32.74 9.02
CA VAL A 147 -20.05 -32.70 10.06
C VAL A 147 -21.13 -33.71 9.75
N GLU A 148 -21.60 -33.79 8.50
CA GLU A 148 -22.57 -34.79 8.04
C GLU A 148 -22.03 -36.20 8.25
N LYS A 149 -20.79 -36.47 7.83
CA LYS A 149 -20.13 -37.77 8.04
C LYS A 149 -19.87 -38.10 9.53
N LEU A 150 -19.70 -37.08 10.37
CA LEU A 150 -19.58 -37.27 11.82
C LEU A 150 -20.94 -37.53 12.47
N SER A 151 -22.00 -36.87 12.01
CA SER A 151 -23.38 -37.13 12.41
C SER A 151 -23.83 -38.55 12.03
N ASP A 152 -23.60 -38.98 10.79
CA ASP A 152 -23.92 -40.34 10.34
C ASP A 152 -23.22 -41.41 11.20
N ARG A 153 -21.96 -41.17 11.55
CA ARG A 153 -21.19 -42.05 12.45
C ARG A 153 -21.69 -42.05 13.89
N LEU A 154 -22.30 -40.95 14.33
CA LEU A 154 -22.80 -40.81 15.69
C LEU A 154 -24.16 -41.50 15.84
N ASP A 155 -24.99 -41.45 14.79
CA ASP A 155 -26.25 -42.18 14.70
C ASP A 155 -26.00 -43.70 14.65
N GLU A 156 -25.03 -44.16 13.84
CA GLU A 156 -24.62 -45.58 13.78
C GLU A 156 -24.14 -46.12 15.15
N LEU A 157 -23.46 -45.29 15.94
CA LEU A 157 -23.03 -45.64 17.30
C LEU A 157 -24.16 -45.60 18.34
N GLN A 158 -25.22 -44.81 18.12
CA GLN A 158 -26.40 -44.80 19.00
C GLN A 158 -27.32 -46.00 18.74
N ASP A 159 -27.42 -46.43 17.49
CA ASP A 159 -28.17 -47.63 17.13
C ASP A 159 -27.50 -48.92 17.64
N ASP A 160 -26.16 -48.99 17.64
CA ASP A 160 -25.40 -50.12 18.19
C ASP A 160 -25.55 -50.30 19.73
N ASP A 161 -25.79 -49.21 20.47
CA ASP A 161 -26.05 -49.27 21.92
C ASP A 161 -27.51 -49.69 22.25
N ALA A 162 -28.46 -49.45 21.33
CA ALA A 162 -29.86 -49.82 21.51
C ALA A 162 -30.13 -51.33 21.34
N ASP A 163 -29.27 -52.04 20.59
CA ASP A 163 -29.35 -53.50 20.41
C ASP A 163 -28.78 -54.31 21.58
N MET A 164 -28.19 -53.66 22.60
CA MET A 164 -27.71 -54.34 23.82
C MET A 164 -28.67 -54.25 25.02
N GLU A 165 -29.84 -53.61 24.89
CA GLU A 165 -30.85 -53.50 25.97
C GLU A 165 -32.11 -54.34 25.70
N SER A 166 -31.94 -55.58 25.22
CA SER A 166 -33.02 -56.59 25.22
C SER A 166 -32.50 -58.00 25.52
N VAL A 167 -32.01 -58.20 26.75
CA VAL A 167 -31.94 -59.53 27.37
C VAL A 167 -32.90 -59.52 28.55
N ASP A 168 -34.20 -59.63 28.24
CA ASP A 168 -35.25 -59.92 29.21
C ASP A 168 -35.51 -61.44 29.29
N GLY A 169 -35.91 -61.89 30.47
CA GLY A 169 -36.55 -63.20 30.72
C GLY A 169 -35.85 -63.96 31.85
N GLU A 170 -36.20 -63.77 33.13
CA GLU A 170 -37.36 -64.44 33.77
C GLU A 170 -37.38 -65.95 33.48
N ASP A 171 -36.87 -66.73 34.43
CA ASP A 171 -37.31 -68.12 34.61
C ASP A 171 -37.85 -68.26 36.03
N ASP A 172 -39.17 -68.41 36.07
CA ASP A 172 -40.02 -68.58 37.23
C ASP A 172 -39.83 -69.93 37.92
N ASP A 173 -39.89 -69.85 39.24
CA ASP A 173 -40.63 -70.70 40.19
C ASP A 173 -41.41 -71.90 39.62
N ASP A 174 -40.76 -73.07 39.56
CA ASP A 174 -41.42 -74.38 39.41
C ASP A 174 -41.47 -75.14 40.74
N GLY A 175 -42.51 -74.85 41.51
CA GLY A 175 -43.51 -75.85 41.91
C GLY A 175 -43.03 -77.23 42.34
N ASN A 176 -42.84 -77.39 43.65
CA ASN A 176 -42.81 -78.66 44.38
C ASN A 176 -44.09 -79.50 44.18
N PRO A 177 -43.98 -80.81 43.88
CA PRO A 177 -44.99 -81.77 44.27
C PRO A 177 -44.39 -82.92 45.10
N PHE A 178 -44.79 -83.00 46.37
CA PHE A 178 -44.65 -84.19 47.20
C PHE A 178 -45.45 -85.38 46.60
N PRO A 179 -44.96 -86.63 46.69
CA PRO A 179 -45.79 -87.81 46.51
C PRO A 179 -46.36 -88.30 47.86
N PRO A 180 -47.46 -89.08 47.84
CA PRO A 180 -48.18 -89.51 49.05
C PRO A 180 -47.65 -90.82 49.65
N HIS A 181 -48.01 -90.98 50.94
CA HIS A 181 -47.92 -92.14 51.85
C HIS A 181 -46.66 -92.30 52.69
#